data_AF-A0A561W8F8-F1
#
_entry.id   AF-A0A561W8F8-F1
#
_cell.length_a   1.000
_cell.length_b   1.000
_cell.length_c   1.000
_cell.angle_alpha   90.00
_cell.angle_beta   90.00
_cell.angle_gamma   90.00
#
_symmetry.space_group_name_H-M   'P 1'
#
loop_
_entity.id
_entity.type
_entity.pdbx_description
1 polymer ?
#
loop_
_entity_poly.entity_id
_entity_poly.type
_entity_poly.pdbx_seq_one_letter_code
_entity_poly.pdbx_strand_id
1 'polypeptide(L)'
;MTTLDDRTTSPAGPTVADVSDPSRLAEPHEAISAEELQLAARNHGIPLEALRYDVTPAGLHYLLIHYDIPEVDPATHALTIGGAVDRPLTVSLADLRLRPRVTRQVTLECAGNGRALLHPRPVSQPWLVEAVGNAEWTGTPLAPLLREAGLGPDAVDIVFTGADHGVERGVEQDYQRALPVADALREEVLLAYEMNGAPLLPQHGAPLRLIVPGWYGMAHVKWLRSIEVRTEPFEGYQNAVAYRVRQDADDPGVPVTRIEPRALVRPPGFPDFMSRRRVLRPGPCTVDGRAWSGHAPVVGVEVTTDGGESWASAELDPADSGDFAWRRWRYEWTAAPGRYVLGARATDASGRTQPVEQPWNRGGFANNLVQRVEVVVPAE
;
A
#
# COMPACT_ATOMS: atom_id res chain seq x y z
N MET A 1 -0.23 -33.89 -21.01
CA MET A 1 -0.69 -35.03 -20.20
C MET A 1 0.51 -35.51 -19.40
N THR A 2 0.86 -34.74 -18.38
CA THR A 2 2.02 -35.01 -17.52
C THR A 2 1.51 -35.90 -16.40
N THR A 3 2.09 -37.08 -16.29
CA THR A 3 1.73 -38.12 -15.33
C THR A 3 1.82 -37.58 -13.90
N LEU A 4 0.65 -37.39 -13.27
CA LEU A 4 0.49 -37.36 -11.82
C LEU A 4 0.77 -38.78 -11.31
N ASP A 5 2.03 -39.17 -11.20
CA ASP A 5 2.41 -40.33 -10.39
C ASP A 5 3.92 -40.32 -10.15
N ASP A 6 4.32 -39.55 -9.14
CA ASP A 6 5.46 -39.92 -8.30
C ASP A 6 5.17 -39.48 -6.86
N ARG A 7 4.19 -40.15 -6.23
CA ARG A 7 4.00 -40.05 -4.78
C ARG A 7 5.09 -40.88 -4.11
N THR A 8 6.30 -40.34 -4.04
CA THR A 8 7.27 -40.78 -3.04
C THR A 8 6.67 -40.48 -1.68
N THR A 9 6.10 -41.51 -1.04
CA THR A 9 5.56 -41.41 0.31
C THR A 9 6.72 -41.23 1.29
N SER A 10 7.05 -39.98 1.61
CA SER A 10 7.69 -39.69 2.89
C SER A 10 6.79 -40.28 4.00
N PRO A 11 7.34 -41.02 4.98
CA PRO A 11 6.54 -41.63 6.05
C PRO A 11 5.85 -40.59 6.95
N ALA A 12 6.38 -39.37 6.97
CA ALA A 12 5.67 -38.17 7.39
C ALA A 12 5.07 -37.53 6.13
N GLY A 13 3.74 -37.49 6.00
CA GLY A 13 3.08 -36.84 4.87
C GLY A 13 3.49 -35.37 4.69
N PRO A 14 3.01 -34.71 3.62
CA PRO A 14 3.36 -33.32 3.34
C PRO A 14 2.96 -32.40 4.51
N THR A 15 3.79 -31.39 4.76
CA THR A 15 3.64 -30.38 5.79
C THR A 15 3.43 -29.01 5.18
N VAL A 16 3.00 -28.04 5.99
CA VAL A 16 2.87 -26.63 5.57
C VAL A 16 4.20 -26.05 5.08
N ALA A 17 5.32 -26.52 5.64
CA ALA A 17 6.66 -26.09 5.24
C ALA A 17 7.00 -26.49 3.80
N ASP A 18 6.37 -27.54 3.25
CA ASP A 18 6.63 -28.01 1.89
C ASP A 18 6.01 -27.11 0.79
N VAL A 19 5.10 -26.21 1.17
CA VAL A 19 4.40 -25.31 0.24
C VAL A 19 4.61 -23.83 0.55
N SER A 20 5.30 -23.51 1.66
CA SER A 20 5.44 -22.16 2.15
C SER A 20 6.87 -21.87 2.61
N ASP A 21 7.77 -21.73 1.63
CA ASP A 21 9.18 -21.44 1.86
C ASP A 21 9.43 -20.19 2.71
N PRO A 22 10.56 -20.08 3.42
CA PRO A 22 11.00 -18.86 4.10
C PRO A 22 11.21 -17.67 3.14
N SER A 23 11.24 -16.45 3.69
CA SER A 23 11.59 -15.26 2.91
C SER A 23 13.05 -15.31 2.46
N ARG A 24 13.31 -14.98 1.20
CA ARG A 24 14.67 -14.94 0.63
C ARG A 24 14.88 -13.75 -0.31
N LEU A 25 16.14 -13.51 -0.61
CA LEU A 25 16.54 -12.62 -1.70
C LEU A 25 16.71 -13.44 -2.98
N ALA A 26 16.53 -12.79 -4.13
CA ALA A 26 16.80 -13.35 -5.43
C ALA A 26 18.31 -13.32 -5.70
N GLU A 27 18.79 -14.33 -6.42
CA GLU A 27 20.17 -14.35 -6.92
C GLU A 27 20.41 -13.21 -7.93
N PRO A 28 21.66 -12.75 -8.15
CA PRO A 28 21.99 -11.57 -8.98
C PRO A 28 21.40 -11.52 -10.40
N HIS A 29 20.98 -12.67 -10.95
CA HIS A 29 20.38 -12.79 -12.29
C HIS A 29 19.07 -13.57 -12.28
N GLU A 30 18.49 -13.79 -11.11
CA GLU A 30 17.21 -14.48 -10.98
C GLU A 30 16.10 -13.59 -11.54
N ALA A 31 15.44 -14.07 -12.60
CA ALA A 31 14.26 -13.44 -13.17
C ALA A 31 13.07 -13.53 -12.21
N ILE A 32 11.99 -12.82 -12.54
CA ILE A 32 10.70 -13.00 -11.85
C ILE A 32 10.23 -14.45 -12.05
N SER A 33 9.96 -15.16 -10.95
CA SER A 33 9.49 -16.54 -11.01
C SER A 33 8.04 -16.65 -11.50
N ALA A 34 7.57 -17.87 -11.80
CA ALA A 34 6.18 -18.09 -12.18
C ALA A 34 5.22 -17.76 -11.02
N GLU A 35 5.63 -18.02 -9.78
CA GLU A 35 4.88 -17.72 -8.56
C GLU A 35 4.81 -16.21 -8.32
N GLU A 36 5.90 -15.47 -8.50
CA GLU A 36 5.90 -14.01 -8.44
C GLU A 36 5.00 -13.40 -9.55
N LEU A 37 5.00 -13.99 -10.74
CA LEU A 37 4.13 -13.58 -11.84
C LEU A 37 2.65 -13.88 -11.54
N GLN A 38 2.34 -15.04 -10.95
CA GLN A 38 0.98 -15.37 -10.51
C GLN A 38 0.50 -14.39 -9.44
N LEU A 39 1.37 -14.03 -8.50
CA LEU A 39 1.08 -13.04 -7.47
C LEU A 39 0.83 -11.66 -8.09
N ALA A 40 1.62 -11.26 -9.10
CA ALA A 40 1.43 -10.01 -9.83
C ALA A 40 0.13 -9.98 -10.66
N ALA A 41 -0.34 -11.14 -11.15
CA ALA A 41 -1.63 -11.24 -11.82
C ALA A 41 -2.81 -11.12 -10.84
N ARG A 42 -2.67 -11.64 -9.61
CA ARG A 42 -3.66 -11.49 -8.54
C ARG A 42 -3.69 -10.08 -7.96
N ASN A 43 -2.51 -9.53 -7.70
CA ASN A 43 -2.29 -8.25 -7.06
C ASN A 43 -1.74 -7.27 -8.09
N HIS A 44 -2.58 -6.38 -8.59
CA HIS A 44 -2.20 -5.43 -9.62
C HIS A 44 -2.07 -4.00 -9.07
N GLY A 45 -1.21 -3.22 -9.70
CA GLY A 45 -1.07 -1.79 -9.43
C GLY A 45 -2.07 -0.98 -10.24
N ILE A 46 -2.07 0.34 -10.05
CA ILE A 46 -2.74 1.25 -10.99
C ILE A 46 -1.96 1.29 -12.31
N PRO A 47 -2.61 1.39 -13.48
CA PRO A 47 -1.90 1.87 -14.65
C PRO A 47 -1.47 3.33 -14.39
N LEU A 48 -0.19 3.68 -14.57
CA LEU A 48 0.34 4.98 -14.14
C LEU A 48 -0.31 6.18 -14.86
N GLU A 49 -0.95 6.00 -16.01
CA GLU A 49 -1.79 7.04 -16.62
C GLU A 49 -3.03 7.41 -15.78
N ALA A 50 -3.40 6.58 -14.79
CA ALA A 50 -4.46 6.86 -13.83
C ALA A 50 -4.07 7.93 -12.79
N LEU A 51 -2.78 8.29 -12.69
CA LEU A 51 -2.32 9.46 -11.93
C LEU A 51 -2.97 10.78 -12.42
N ARG A 52 -3.67 10.77 -13.57
CA ARG A 52 -4.48 11.90 -14.05
C ARG A 52 -5.71 12.18 -13.18
N TYR A 53 -6.23 11.18 -12.49
CA TYR A 53 -7.45 11.30 -11.70
C TYR A 53 -7.13 11.78 -10.28
N ASP A 54 -7.93 12.70 -9.74
CA ASP A 54 -7.81 13.09 -8.33
C ASP A 54 -8.29 11.95 -7.42
N VAL A 55 -9.36 11.28 -7.81
CA VAL A 55 -9.87 10.05 -7.18
C VAL A 55 -9.70 8.91 -8.17
N THR A 56 -8.86 7.93 -7.83
CA THR A 56 -8.63 6.74 -8.64
C THR A 56 -9.93 5.94 -8.79
N PRO A 57 -10.39 5.65 -10.03
CA PRO A 57 -11.56 4.80 -10.24
C PRO A 57 -11.41 3.45 -9.52
N ALA A 58 -12.49 2.96 -8.90
CA ALA A 58 -12.42 1.79 -8.02
C ALA A 58 -11.87 0.52 -8.71
N GLY A 59 -12.17 0.35 -10.00
CA GLY A 59 -11.65 -0.76 -10.82
C GLY A 59 -10.20 -0.59 -11.28
N LEU A 60 -9.61 0.60 -11.14
CA LEU A 60 -8.19 0.85 -11.41
C LEU A 60 -7.35 0.86 -10.15
N HIS A 61 -7.94 1.10 -8.98
CA HIS A 61 -7.23 1.16 -7.70
C HIS A 61 -6.45 -0.13 -7.44
N TYR A 62 -5.21 0.00 -6.95
CA TYR A 62 -4.34 -1.16 -6.73
C TYR A 62 -4.96 -2.16 -5.74
N LEU A 63 -4.57 -3.43 -5.89
CA LEU A 63 -4.95 -4.54 -5.03
C LEU A 63 -3.71 -5.21 -4.43
N LEU A 64 -3.73 -5.39 -3.12
CA LEU A 64 -2.89 -6.33 -2.40
C LEU A 64 -3.80 -7.21 -1.52
N ILE A 65 -3.72 -8.52 -1.72
CA ILE A 65 -4.51 -9.55 -1.07
C ILE A 65 -3.51 -10.67 -0.72
N HIS A 66 -3.38 -10.98 0.58
CA HIS A 66 -2.45 -12.03 1.04
C HIS A 66 -3.05 -13.42 0.82
N TYR A 67 -4.32 -13.59 1.19
CA TYR A 67 -5.01 -14.88 1.12
C TYR A 67 -6.19 -14.84 0.16
N ASP A 68 -7.28 -15.56 0.41
CA ASP A 68 -8.48 -15.47 -0.42
C ASP A 68 -9.39 -14.28 -0.09
N ILE A 69 -10.12 -13.81 -1.11
CA ILE A 69 -11.20 -12.84 -0.90
C ILE A 69 -12.35 -13.64 -0.25
N PRO A 70 -12.67 -13.44 1.03
CA PRO A 70 -13.74 -14.16 1.68
C PRO A 70 -15.10 -13.73 1.12
N GLU A 71 -16.01 -14.69 1.05
CA GLU A 71 -17.42 -14.40 0.83
C GLU A 71 -18.04 -13.95 2.15
N VAL A 72 -18.39 -12.67 2.25
CA VAL A 72 -18.98 -12.07 3.45
C VAL A 72 -20.33 -11.48 3.08
N ASP A 73 -21.40 -12.01 3.66
CA ASP A 73 -22.75 -11.46 3.49
C ASP A 73 -22.91 -10.18 4.33
N PRO A 74 -23.14 -9.01 3.70
CA PRO A 74 -23.34 -7.76 4.42
C PRO A 74 -24.52 -7.77 5.39
N ALA A 75 -25.53 -8.62 5.18
CA ALA A 75 -26.74 -8.68 6.03
C ALA A 75 -26.49 -9.39 7.36
N THR A 76 -25.52 -10.31 7.40
CA THR A 76 -25.16 -11.10 8.60
C THR A 76 -23.84 -10.67 9.22
N HIS A 77 -23.10 -9.78 8.56
CA HIS A 77 -21.86 -9.21 9.08
C HIS A 77 -22.08 -8.48 10.41
N ALA A 78 -21.25 -8.81 11.39
CA ALA A 78 -21.16 -8.15 12.68
C ALA A 78 -19.69 -7.92 13.06
N LEU A 79 -19.38 -6.71 13.48
CA LEU A 79 -18.07 -6.35 14.03
C LEU A 79 -18.09 -6.57 15.54
N THR A 80 -17.14 -7.36 16.05
CA THR A 80 -16.94 -7.50 17.51
C THR A 80 -15.83 -6.58 17.99
N ILE A 81 -16.01 -5.96 19.16
CA ILE A 81 -15.00 -5.17 19.86
C ILE A 81 -14.86 -5.75 21.27
N GLY A 82 -13.68 -6.25 21.61
CA GLY A 82 -13.43 -6.95 22.86
C GLY A 82 -11.99 -6.80 23.37
N GLY A 83 -11.55 -7.75 24.19
CA GLY A 83 -10.26 -7.70 24.88
C GLY A 83 -10.34 -6.89 26.17
N ALA A 84 -9.31 -6.09 26.44
CA ALA A 84 -9.21 -5.22 27.62
C ALA A 84 -10.10 -3.97 27.51
N VAL A 85 -11.42 -4.21 27.52
CA VAL A 85 -12.46 -3.18 27.49
C VAL A 85 -13.49 -3.40 28.60
N ASP A 86 -14.07 -2.31 29.10
CA ASP A 86 -15.12 -2.36 30.13
C ASP A 86 -16.43 -2.96 29.60
N ARG A 87 -16.77 -2.66 28.36
CA ARG A 87 -18.01 -3.07 27.70
C ARG A 87 -17.73 -3.59 26.28
N PRO A 88 -17.59 -4.92 26.12
CA PRO A 88 -17.52 -5.52 24.80
C PRO A 88 -18.73 -5.15 23.94
N LEU A 89 -18.50 -4.89 22.65
CA LEU A 89 -19.53 -4.48 21.70
C LEU A 89 -19.64 -5.52 20.58
N THR A 90 -20.86 -5.71 20.08
CA THR A 90 -21.12 -6.36 18.79
C THR A 90 -21.99 -5.40 18.00
N VAL A 91 -21.50 -4.95 16.85
CA VAL A 91 -22.12 -3.87 16.07
C VAL A 91 -22.38 -4.38 14.66
N SER A 92 -23.64 -4.37 14.22
CA SER A 92 -23.98 -4.75 12.85
C SER A 92 -23.54 -3.67 11.85
N LEU A 93 -23.44 -4.02 10.56
CA LEU A 93 -23.21 -3.02 9.51
C LEU A 93 -24.32 -1.95 9.48
N ALA A 94 -25.56 -2.32 9.78
CA ALA A 94 -26.69 -1.40 9.86
C ALA A 94 -26.49 -0.38 11.00
N ASP A 95 -26.06 -0.84 12.18
CA ASP A 95 -25.80 0.04 13.31
C ASP A 95 -24.59 0.97 13.06
N LEU A 96 -23.56 0.49 12.36
CA LEU A 96 -22.43 1.32 11.95
C LEU A 96 -22.87 2.46 11.01
N ARG A 97 -23.88 2.23 10.15
CA ARG A 97 -24.42 3.25 9.25
C ARG A 97 -25.31 4.29 9.94
N LEU A 98 -25.82 4.00 11.13
CA LEU A 98 -26.58 4.95 11.96
C LEU A 98 -25.68 5.91 12.75
N ARG A 99 -24.38 5.61 12.84
CA ARG A 99 -23.37 6.44 13.51
C ARG A 99 -22.92 7.61 12.60
N PRO A 100 -22.19 8.61 13.12
CA PRO A 100 -21.70 9.72 12.30
C PRO A 100 -20.97 9.24 11.04
N ARG A 101 -21.44 9.72 9.89
CA ARG A 101 -20.89 9.39 8.56
C ARG A 101 -19.87 10.45 8.16
N VAL A 102 -18.66 10.01 7.83
CA VAL A 102 -17.56 10.89 7.38
C VAL A 102 -16.99 10.34 6.08
N THR A 103 -16.74 11.22 5.11
CA THR A 103 -16.02 10.92 3.88
C THR A 103 -14.64 11.56 3.94
N ARG A 104 -13.58 10.78 3.64
CA ARG A 104 -12.20 11.28 3.56
C ARG A 104 -11.52 10.80 2.29
N GLN A 105 -10.84 11.69 1.60
CA GLN A 105 -9.96 11.31 0.50
C GLN A 105 -8.60 10.87 1.07
N VAL A 106 -8.20 9.63 0.79
CA VAL A 106 -6.99 9.02 1.37
C VAL A 106 -6.23 8.27 0.29
N THR A 107 -4.92 8.56 0.21
CA THR A 107 -3.97 7.79 -0.58
C THR A 107 -3.51 6.57 0.21
N LEU A 108 -3.71 5.41 -0.39
CA LEU A 108 -3.18 4.13 0.06
C LEU A 108 -1.95 3.80 -0.78
N GLU A 109 -0.87 3.39 -0.12
CA GLU A 109 0.33 2.88 -0.76
C GLU A 109 0.75 1.56 -0.11
N CYS A 110 1.08 0.56 -0.91
CA CYS A 110 1.65 -0.69 -0.41
C CYS A 110 3.06 -0.44 0.17
N ALA A 111 3.36 -1.01 1.33
CA ALA A 111 4.72 -0.94 1.89
C ALA A 111 5.79 -1.50 0.95
N GLY A 112 5.45 -2.49 0.12
CA GLY A 112 6.37 -3.08 -0.86
C GLY A 112 6.45 -2.32 -2.19
N ASN A 113 5.81 -1.16 -2.34
CA ASN A 113 5.83 -0.41 -3.60
C ASN A 113 7.28 -0.05 -3.98
N GLY A 114 7.73 -0.47 -5.16
CA GLY A 114 9.10 -0.30 -5.66
C GLY A 114 10.03 -1.48 -5.38
N ARG A 115 9.60 -2.54 -4.70
CA ARG A 115 10.48 -3.63 -4.27
C ARG A 115 11.24 -4.31 -5.41
N ALA A 116 10.64 -4.49 -6.58
CA ALA A 116 11.28 -5.17 -7.70
C ALA A 116 12.44 -4.37 -8.31
N LEU A 117 12.55 -3.07 -7.99
CA LEU A 117 13.63 -2.19 -8.43
C LEU A 117 14.88 -2.25 -7.54
N LEU A 118 14.80 -2.98 -6.42
CA LEU A 118 15.89 -3.08 -5.46
C LEU A 118 16.87 -4.19 -5.84
N HIS A 119 18.16 -3.93 -5.62
CA HIS A 119 19.21 -4.93 -5.73
C HIS A 119 20.01 -5.04 -4.43
N PRO A 120 20.19 -6.24 -3.85
CA PRO A 120 19.54 -7.51 -4.23
C PRO A 120 18.01 -7.48 -4.03
N ARG A 121 17.27 -8.17 -4.91
CA ARG A 121 15.80 -8.11 -4.95
C ARG A 121 15.19 -9.05 -3.90
N PRO A 122 14.27 -8.59 -3.03
CA PRO A 122 13.49 -9.51 -2.19
C PRO A 122 12.44 -10.27 -3.01
N VAL A 123 12.36 -11.59 -2.85
CA VAL A 123 11.39 -12.44 -3.56
C VAL A 123 10.02 -12.37 -2.88
N SER A 124 9.06 -11.75 -3.55
CA SER A 124 7.70 -11.49 -3.07
C SER A 124 6.87 -10.89 -4.22
N GLN A 125 5.75 -10.23 -3.91
CA GLN A 125 5.02 -9.45 -4.90
C GLN A 125 5.95 -8.43 -5.58
N PRO A 126 6.19 -8.55 -6.90
CA PRO A 126 7.26 -7.83 -7.59
C PRO A 126 6.78 -6.45 -8.05
N TRP A 127 6.43 -5.60 -7.09
CA TRP A 127 5.98 -4.24 -7.38
C TRP A 127 7.07 -3.42 -8.09
N LEU A 128 6.72 -2.81 -9.23
CA LEU A 128 7.39 -1.60 -9.70
C LEU A 128 6.82 -0.42 -8.90
N VAL A 129 6.28 0.65 -9.49
CA VAL A 129 5.89 1.86 -8.73
C VAL A 129 4.38 2.10 -8.64
N GLU A 130 3.58 1.12 -9.08
CA GLU A 130 2.14 1.24 -9.30
C GLU A 130 1.28 0.88 -8.08
N ALA A 131 1.87 0.46 -6.97
CA ALA A 131 1.15 -0.05 -5.80
C ALA A 131 0.63 1.07 -4.90
N VAL A 132 -0.09 2.02 -5.52
CA VAL A 132 -0.67 3.21 -4.89
C VAL A 132 -2.03 3.51 -5.51
N GLY A 133 -2.93 4.11 -4.75
CA GLY A 133 -4.19 4.66 -5.26
C GLY A 133 -4.77 5.66 -4.27
N ASN A 134 -5.56 6.60 -4.77
CA ASN A 134 -6.22 7.60 -3.94
C ASN A 134 -7.74 7.49 -4.09
N ALA A 135 -8.47 7.37 -2.99
CA ALA A 135 -9.91 7.12 -3.02
C ALA A 135 -10.64 7.91 -1.93
N GLU A 136 -11.94 8.14 -2.15
CA GLU A 136 -12.82 8.66 -1.12
C GLU A 136 -13.39 7.49 -0.30
N TRP A 137 -13.09 7.46 0.99
CA TRP A 137 -13.56 6.44 1.90
C TRP A 137 -14.66 7.01 2.76
N THR A 138 -15.81 6.34 2.78
CA THR A 138 -16.94 6.76 3.61
C THR A 138 -17.28 5.70 4.66
N GLY A 139 -17.44 6.15 5.89
CA GLY A 139 -17.55 5.27 7.05
C GLY A 139 -17.88 6.01 8.33
N THR A 140 -17.72 5.32 9.45
CA THR A 140 -17.81 5.93 10.79
C THR A 140 -16.43 6.03 11.43
N PRO A 141 -16.10 7.13 12.15
CA PRO A 141 -14.85 7.22 12.89
C PRO A 141 -14.69 6.11 13.93
N LEU A 142 -13.49 5.55 14.06
CA LEU A 142 -13.22 4.45 14.99
C LEU A 142 -13.17 4.91 16.46
N ALA A 143 -12.54 6.05 16.73
CA ALA A 143 -12.25 6.48 18.10
C ALA A 143 -13.50 6.56 19.03
N PRO A 144 -14.67 7.07 18.59
CA PRO A 144 -15.88 7.04 19.41
C PRO A 144 -16.32 5.63 19.83
N LEU A 145 -16.16 4.62 18.96
CA LEU A 145 -16.48 3.22 19.28
C LEU A 145 -15.53 2.61 20.32
N LEU A 146 -14.24 2.92 20.21
CA LEU A 146 -13.24 2.48 21.21
C LEU A 146 -13.49 3.13 22.58
N ARG A 147 -13.84 4.43 22.60
CA ARG A 147 -14.24 5.13 23.85
C ARG A 147 -15.54 4.57 24.42
N GLU A 148 -16.48 4.21 23.55
CA GLU A 148 -17.76 3.60 23.93
C GLU A 148 -17.57 2.21 24.58
N ALA A 149 -16.60 1.43 24.09
CA ALA A 149 -16.22 0.14 24.68
C ALA A 149 -15.50 0.32 26.03
N GLY A 150 -14.84 1.47 26.25
CA GLY A 150 -14.09 1.78 27.47
C GLY A 150 -12.75 1.06 27.51
N LEU A 151 -11.72 1.62 26.88
CA LEU A 151 -10.37 1.05 26.88
C LEU A 151 -9.81 0.97 28.31
N GLY A 152 -9.28 -0.19 28.70
CA GLY A 152 -8.59 -0.35 29.97
C GLY A 152 -7.36 0.57 30.08
N PRO A 153 -6.95 0.98 31.31
CA PRO A 153 -5.83 1.90 31.51
C PRO A 153 -4.48 1.34 31.03
N ASP A 154 -4.35 0.01 30.98
CA ASP A 154 -3.14 -0.69 30.55
C ASP A 154 -3.19 -1.08 29.06
N ALA A 155 -4.15 -0.58 28.28
CA ALA A 155 -4.24 -0.86 26.85
C ALA A 155 -3.01 -0.30 26.10
N VAL A 156 -2.37 -1.15 25.30
CA VAL A 156 -1.17 -0.78 24.51
C VAL A 156 -1.40 -0.86 23.01
N ASP A 157 -2.07 -1.93 22.55
CA ASP A 157 -2.31 -2.20 21.14
C ASP A 157 -3.80 -2.48 20.88
N ILE A 158 -4.25 -2.09 19.69
CA ILE A 158 -5.58 -2.41 19.15
C ILE A 158 -5.38 -3.30 17.94
N VAL A 159 -5.80 -4.56 18.03
CA VAL A 159 -5.65 -5.59 16.99
C VAL A 159 -6.89 -5.62 16.13
N PHE A 160 -6.71 -5.60 14.82
CA PHE A 160 -7.75 -5.67 13.80
C PHE A 160 -7.60 -6.97 13.04
N THR A 161 -8.67 -7.77 12.96
CA THR A 161 -8.66 -9.09 12.30
C THR A 161 -9.60 -9.08 11.10
N GLY A 162 -9.07 -9.46 9.94
CA GLY A 162 -9.84 -9.72 8.73
C GLY A 162 -10.51 -11.10 8.76
N ALA A 163 -11.39 -11.33 7.78
CA ALA A 163 -12.00 -12.65 7.55
C ALA A 163 -11.20 -13.53 6.56
N ASP A 164 -10.11 -13.00 5.99
CA ASP A 164 -9.21 -13.75 5.13
C ASP A 164 -8.20 -14.58 5.94
N HIS A 165 -7.91 -15.78 5.44
CA HIS A 165 -7.17 -16.83 6.13
C HIS A 165 -6.23 -17.56 5.17
N GLY A 166 -5.02 -17.89 5.61
CA GLY A 166 -4.12 -18.74 4.84
C GLY A 166 -2.77 -18.95 5.51
N VAL A 167 -1.80 -19.40 4.72
CA VAL A 167 -0.44 -19.69 5.18
C VAL A 167 0.53 -18.67 4.58
N GLU A 168 1.41 -18.13 5.40
CA GLU A 168 2.56 -17.36 4.94
C GLU A 168 3.82 -17.71 5.72
N ARG A 169 4.88 -18.07 5.00
CA ARG A 169 6.21 -18.47 5.54
C ARG A 169 6.12 -19.49 6.69
N GLY A 170 5.25 -20.49 6.52
CA GLY A 170 5.06 -21.59 7.46
C GLY A 170 4.05 -21.30 8.58
N VAL A 171 3.43 -20.11 8.60
CA VAL A 171 2.46 -19.70 9.62
C VAL A 171 1.05 -19.64 9.03
N GLU A 172 0.19 -20.56 9.46
CA GLU A 172 -1.25 -20.50 9.24
C GLU A 172 -1.89 -19.44 10.14
N GLN A 173 -2.65 -18.51 9.57
CA GLN A 173 -3.17 -17.35 10.28
C GLN A 173 -4.34 -16.68 9.55
N ASP A 174 -5.13 -15.93 10.31
CA ASP A 174 -5.95 -14.86 9.75
C ASP A 174 -5.10 -13.62 9.53
N TYR A 175 -5.50 -12.74 8.60
CA TYR A 175 -4.81 -11.46 8.46
C TYR A 175 -5.11 -10.56 9.67
N GLN A 176 -4.08 -10.30 10.47
CA GLN A 176 -4.17 -9.47 11.67
C GLN A 176 -3.13 -8.36 11.70
N ARG A 177 -3.54 -7.15 12.06
CA ARG A 177 -2.64 -6.01 12.22
C ARG A 177 -2.99 -5.23 13.47
N ALA A 178 -1.99 -4.71 14.16
CA ALA A 178 -2.21 -3.84 15.30
C ALA A 178 -1.83 -2.38 14.99
N LEU A 179 -2.48 -1.48 15.72
CA LEU A 179 -2.06 -0.10 15.89
C LEU A 179 -1.84 0.17 17.38
N PRO A 180 -0.83 0.98 17.76
CA PRO A 180 -0.78 1.54 19.10
C PRO A 180 -2.07 2.30 19.42
N VAL A 181 -2.50 2.30 20.68
CA VAL A 181 -3.73 3.00 21.11
C VAL A 181 -3.78 4.45 20.62
N ALA A 182 -2.66 5.17 20.70
CA ALA A 182 -2.59 6.56 20.25
C ALA A 182 -2.92 6.74 18.76
N ASP A 183 -2.48 5.80 17.90
CA ASP A 183 -2.79 5.85 16.47
C ASP A 183 -4.22 5.39 16.18
N ALA A 184 -4.73 4.38 16.89
CA ALA A 184 -6.12 3.90 16.72
C ALA A 184 -7.17 4.95 17.15
N LEU A 185 -6.81 5.86 18.08
CA LEU A 185 -7.69 6.92 18.58
C LEU A 185 -7.65 8.21 17.74
N ARG A 186 -6.83 8.27 16.68
CA ARG A 186 -6.80 9.41 15.75
C ARG A 186 -8.16 9.60 15.07
N GLU A 187 -8.57 10.87 14.89
CA GLU A 187 -9.90 11.24 14.39
C GLU A 187 -10.14 10.87 12.92
N GLU A 188 -9.06 10.67 12.19
CA GLU A 188 -9.04 10.30 10.79
C GLU A 188 -9.17 8.79 10.53
N VAL A 189 -9.05 7.95 11.55
CA VAL A 189 -9.20 6.49 11.41
C VAL A 189 -10.68 6.14 11.25
N LEU A 190 -11.01 5.43 10.17
CA LEU A 190 -12.38 5.10 9.80
C LEU A 190 -12.63 3.60 9.72
N LEU A 191 -13.82 3.21 10.12
CA LEU A 191 -14.45 1.96 9.71
C LEU A 191 -15.28 2.25 8.45
N ALA A 192 -14.69 1.98 7.29
CA ALA A 192 -15.25 2.32 5.98
C ALA A 192 -16.11 1.19 5.42
N TYR A 193 -17.28 1.56 4.88
CA TYR A 193 -18.23 0.67 4.21
C TYR A 193 -18.59 1.13 2.79
N GLU A 194 -18.02 2.25 2.34
CA GLU A 194 -18.15 2.82 1.00
C GLU A 194 -16.77 3.29 0.49
N MET A 195 -16.56 3.15 -0.82
CA MET A 195 -15.41 3.67 -1.57
C MET A 195 -15.93 4.41 -2.81
N ASN A 196 -15.50 5.65 -3.00
CA ASN A 196 -15.88 6.52 -4.12
C ASN A 196 -17.41 6.65 -4.29
N GLY A 197 -18.12 6.82 -3.17
CA GLY A 197 -19.58 7.00 -3.14
C GLY A 197 -20.42 5.75 -3.41
N ALA A 198 -19.80 4.57 -3.55
CA ALA A 198 -20.47 3.29 -3.73
C ALA A 198 -20.10 2.31 -2.60
N PRO A 199 -20.91 1.26 -2.34
CA PRO A 199 -20.52 0.18 -1.43
C PRO A 199 -19.15 -0.40 -1.82
N LEU A 200 -18.38 -0.85 -0.83
CA LEU A 200 -17.11 -1.52 -1.09
C LEU A 200 -17.28 -2.69 -2.07
N LEU A 201 -16.34 -2.82 -3.01
CA LEU A 201 -16.20 -4.01 -3.83
C LEU A 201 -15.57 -5.14 -2.99
N PRO A 202 -15.89 -6.44 -3.25
CA PRO A 202 -15.37 -7.56 -2.47
C PRO A 202 -13.84 -7.53 -2.29
N GLN A 203 -13.08 -7.30 -3.36
CA GLN A 203 -11.61 -7.23 -3.33
C GLN A 203 -11.04 -6.07 -2.50
N HIS A 204 -11.85 -5.03 -2.26
CA HIS A 204 -11.51 -3.85 -1.46
C HIS A 204 -11.99 -3.95 -0.02
N GLY A 205 -12.50 -5.11 0.42
CA GLY A 205 -12.82 -5.38 1.82
C GLY A 205 -14.29 -5.26 2.17
N ALA A 206 -15.20 -5.45 1.23
CA ALA A 206 -16.64 -5.46 1.53
C ALA A 206 -17.00 -6.49 2.61
N PRO A 207 -17.93 -6.20 3.53
CA PRO A 207 -18.70 -4.98 3.63
C PRO A 207 -18.03 -3.87 4.46
N LEU A 208 -16.95 -4.19 5.18
CA LEU A 208 -16.33 -3.30 6.14
C LEU A 208 -14.81 -3.45 6.13
N ARG A 209 -14.09 -2.33 6.11
CA ARG A 209 -12.64 -2.29 6.27
C ARG A 209 -12.19 -1.18 7.21
N LEU A 210 -10.98 -1.31 7.72
CA LEU A 210 -10.26 -0.24 8.38
C LEU A 210 -9.56 0.66 7.35
N ILE A 211 -9.60 1.98 7.59
CA ILE A 211 -8.79 2.98 6.90
C ILE A 211 -7.99 3.76 7.94
N VAL A 212 -6.66 3.76 7.78
CA VAL A 212 -5.68 4.37 8.70
C VAL A 212 -4.85 5.42 7.95
N PRO A 213 -5.34 6.66 7.79
CA PRO A 213 -4.68 7.63 6.92
C PRO A 213 -3.22 7.90 7.30
N GLY A 214 -2.36 7.97 6.27
CA GLY A 214 -0.91 8.16 6.39
C GLY A 214 -0.11 6.89 6.70
N TRP A 215 -0.74 5.77 7.06
CA TRP A 215 -0.06 4.48 7.21
C TRP A 215 0.00 3.72 5.89
N TYR A 216 1.06 2.93 5.71
CA TYR A 216 1.17 2.00 4.58
C TYR A 216 0.02 0.97 4.59
N GLY A 217 -0.25 0.38 3.42
CA GLY A 217 -1.44 -0.40 3.09
C GLY A 217 -1.70 -1.62 3.98
N MET A 218 -0.67 -2.19 4.61
CA MET A 218 -0.84 -3.32 5.54
C MET A 218 -1.73 -2.95 6.72
N ALA A 219 -1.70 -1.70 7.20
CA ALA A 219 -2.52 -1.26 8.34
C ALA A 219 -4.03 -1.19 8.03
N HIS A 220 -4.44 -1.22 6.76
CA HIS A 220 -5.82 -1.00 6.34
C HIS A 220 -6.57 -2.32 6.17
N VAL A 221 -6.78 -3.03 7.29
CA VAL A 221 -7.38 -4.38 7.34
C VAL A 221 -8.71 -4.44 6.61
N LYS A 222 -8.82 -5.38 5.66
CA LYS A 222 -10.02 -5.64 4.86
C LYS A 222 -10.89 -6.72 5.51
N TRP A 223 -12.17 -6.78 5.12
CA TRP A 223 -13.11 -7.80 5.60
C TRP A 223 -13.14 -7.87 7.13
N LEU A 224 -13.13 -6.69 7.75
CA LEU A 224 -12.89 -6.53 9.18
C LEU A 224 -14.02 -7.19 9.96
N ARG A 225 -13.67 -8.13 10.84
CA ARG A 225 -14.64 -8.89 11.65
C ARG A 225 -14.48 -8.69 13.15
N SER A 226 -13.26 -8.40 13.64
CA SER A 226 -13.03 -8.15 15.06
C SER A 226 -11.97 -7.09 15.32
N ILE A 227 -12.15 -6.42 16.46
CA ILE A 227 -11.21 -5.49 17.08
C ILE A 227 -10.96 -5.97 18.51
N GLU A 228 -9.70 -6.17 18.88
CA GLU A 228 -9.32 -6.65 20.20
C GLU A 228 -8.33 -5.68 20.85
N VAL A 229 -8.65 -5.23 22.06
CA VAL A 229 -7.76 -4.37 22.86
C VAL A 229 -6.83 -5.25 23.67
N ARG A 230 -5.53 -5.01 23.55
CA ARG A 230 -4.48 -5.78 24.22
C ARG A 230 -3.76 -4.93 25.26
N THR A 231 -3.36 -5.56 26.35
CA THR A 231 -2.49 -4.97 27.39
C THR A 231 -1.01 -5.26 27.18
N GLU A 232 -0.69 -6.03 26.15
CA GLU A 232 0.68 -6.38 25.75
C GLU A 232 0.84 -6.17 24.24
N PRO A 233 2.06 -5.85 23.75
CA PRO A 233 2.32 -5.71 22.32
C PRO A 233 1.87 -6.95 21.54
N PHE A 234 1.22 -6.74 20.40
CA PHE A 234 0.70 -7.86 19.60
C PHE A 234 1.81 -8.54 18.80
N GLU A 235 2.03 -9.83 19.05
CA GLU A 235 3.11 -10.62 18.43
C GLU A 235 2.69 -11.40 17.17
N GLY A 236 1.51 -11.14 16.60
CA GLY A 236 1.06 -11.81 15.38
C GLY A 236 2.02 -11.63 14.20
N TYR A 237 2.10 -12.62 13.31
CA TYR A 237 3.14 -12.69 12.27
C TYR A 237 3.19 -11.45 11.37
N GLN A 238 2.05 -10.97 10.86
CA GLN A 238 2.00 -9.75 10.06
C GLN A 238 2.36 -8.49 10.85
N ASN A 239 2.31 -8.53 12.19
CA ASN A 239 2.61 -7.42 13.07
C ASN A 239 4.08 -7.37 13.50
N ALA A 240 4.56 -8.48 14.08
CA ALA A 240 5.86 -8.57 14.73
C ALA A 240 6.95 -9.21 13.87
N VAL A 241 6.62 -9.88 12.76
CA VAL A 241 7.59 -10.62 11.94
C VAL A 241 7.70 -10.07 10.51
N ALA A 242 6.59 -10.01 9.77
CA ALA A 242 6.61 -9.72 8.33
C ALA A 242 7.01 -8.26 8.01
N TYR A 243 6.19 -7.30 8.45
CA TYR A 243 6.31 -5.88 8.09
C TYR A 243 7.31 -5.13 8.98
N ARG A 244 8.59 -5.52 8.88
CA ARG A 244 9.71 -4.82 9.52
C ARG A 244 10.81 -4.50 8.52
N VAL A 245 11.33 -3.28 8.59
CA VAL A 245 12.52 -2.86 7.86
C VAL A 245 13.73 -3.50 8.52
N ARG A 246 14.41 -4.38 7.79
CA ARG A 246 15.61 -5.11 8.24
C ARG A 246 16.75 -4.96 7.24
N GLN A 247 17.98 -4.87 7.69
CA GLN A 247 19.17 -4.87 6.83
C GLN A 247 19.66 -6.29 6.52
N ASP A 248 19.51 -7.24 7.44
CA ASP A 248 19.88 -8.63 7.22
C ASP A 248 18.85 -9.58 7.84
N ALA A 249 19.18 -10.87 7.91
CA ALA A 249 18.26 -11.89 8.41
C ALA A 249 18.13 -11.89 9.94
N ASP A 250 19.18 -11.44 10.64
CA ASP A 250 19.29 -11.47 12.10
C ASP A 250 18.92 -10.11 12.72
N ASP A 251 18.84 -9.05 11.92
CA ASP A 251 18.36 -7.73 12.31
C ASP A 251 16.92 -7.82 12.85
N PRO A 252 16.64 -7.43 14.12
CA PRO A 252 15.28 -7.37 14.64
C PRO A 252 14.41 -6.39 13.85
N GLY A 253 14.99 -5.40 13.19
CA GLY A 253 14.34 -4.43 12.33
C GLY A 253 13.45 -3.43 13.06
N VAL A 254 12.84 -2.51 12.30
CA VAL A 254 11.89 -1.51 12.80
C VAL A 254 10.52 -1.73 12.16
N PRO A 255 9.40 -1.64 12.90
CA PRO A 255 8.07 -1.77 12.31
C PRO A 255 7.85 -0.78 11.16
N VAL A 256 7.32 -1.27 10.04
CA VAL A 256 6.89 -0.40 8.95
C VAL A 256 5.58 0.27 9.38
N THR A 257 5.53 1.61 9.32
CA THR A 257 4.39 2.39 9.81
C THR A 257 3.86 3.36 8.74
N ARG A 258 4.33 4.60 8.76
CA ARG A 258 3.86 5.71 7.93
C ARG A 258 4.54 5.74 6.56
N ILE A 259 3.81 6.28 5.59
CA ILE A 259 4.25 6.44 4.21
C ILE A 259 5.36 7.50 4.14
N GLU A 260 6.53 7.13 3.65
CA GLU A 260 7.59 8.09 3.32
C GLU A 260 7.16 8.98 2.13
N PRO A 261 7.65 10.23 2.02
CA PRO A 261 7.24 11.12 0.94
C PRO A 261 7.56 10.50 -0.41
N ARG A 262 6.64 10.66 -1.37
CA ARG A 262 6.77 10.13 -2.73
C ARG A 262 6.13 11.06 -3.75
N ALA A 263 6.74 11.16 -4.92
CA ALA A 263 6.23 11.77 -6.14
C ALA A 263 6.42 10.78 -7.29
N LEU A 264 5.38 10.60 -8.09
CA LEU A 264 5.43 9.83 -9.33
C LEU A 264 5.05 10.70 -10.50
N VAL A 265 5.73 10.46 -11.63
CA VAL A 265 5.48 11.11 -12.92
C VAL A 265 4.41 10.32 -13.66
N ARG A 266 3.36 10.99 -14.12
CA ARG A 266 2.42 10.38 -15.07
C ARG A 266 3.17 10.17 -16.40
N PRO A 267 3.22 8.95 -16.95
CA PRO A 267 4.00 8.69 -18.16
C PRO A 267 3.58 9.61 -19.32
N PRO A 268 4.48 10.45 -19.87
CA PRO A 268 4.14 11.38 -20.94
C PRO A 268 4.07 10.68 -22.30
N GLY A 269 3.56 11.37 -23.33
CA GLY A 269 3.56 10.85 -24.71
C GLY A 269 2.79 9.54 -24.85
N PHE A 270 3.33 8.57 -25.60
CA PHE A 270 2.75 7.24 -25.80
C PHE A 270 3.78 6.11 -25.57
N PRO A 271 3.36 4.89 -25.22
CA PRO A 271 4.29 3.80 -24.91
C PRO A 271 4.71 2.99 -26.15
N ASP A 272 5.92 2.46 -26.13
CA ASP A 272 6.24 1.20 -26.81
C ASP A 272 5.45 0.02 -26.20
N PHE A 273 5.10 -0.99 -26.99
CA PHE A 273 4.26 -2.10 -26.52
C PHE A 273 4.97 -2.93 -25.43
N MET A 274 6.18 -3.41 -25.70
CA MET A 274 6.90 -4.33 -24.81
C MET A 274 7.63 -3.60 -23.68
N SER A 275 8.49 -2.64 -24.02
CA SER A 275 9.34 -1.97 -23.04
C SER A 275 8.60 -0.91 -22.22
N ARG A 276 7.42 -0.48 -22.70
CA ARG A 276 6.65 0.64 -22.15
C ARG A 276 7.41 1.97 -22.11
N ARG A 277 8.61 2.04 -22.71
CA ARG A 277 9.38 3.27 -22.93
C ARG A 277 8.50 4.31 -23.59
N ARG A 278 8.64 5.56 -23.17
CA ARG A 278 7.77 6.63 -23.62
C ARG A 278 8.36 7.31 -24.85
N VAL A 279 7.52 7.53 -25.85
CA VAL A 279 7.86 8.31 -27.04
C VAL A 279 7.08 9.62 -26.95
N LEU A 280 7.78 10.73 -27.09
CA LEU A 280 7.23 12.08 -27.05
C LEU A 280 7.58 12.81 -28.34
N ARG A 281 6.70 13.69 -28.81
CA ARG A 281 6.99 14.57 -29.95
C ARG A 281 7.82 15.77 -29.47
N PRO A 282 8.76 16.30 -30.29
CA PRO A 282 9.46 17.53 -29.94
C PRO A 282 8.48 18.69 -29.68
N GLY A 283 8.85 19.60 -28.79
CA GLY A 283 8.12 20.83 -28.48
C GLY A 283 7.64 20.95 -27.03
N PRO A 284 6.83 21.97 -26.72
CA PRO A 284 6.30 22.20 -25.39
C PRO A 284 5.40 21.06 -24.90
N CYS A 285 5.56 20.67 -23.65
CA CYS A 285 4.72 19.69 -22.96
C CYS A 285 4.71 19.93 -21.45
N THR A 286 3.62 19.55 -20.80
CA THR A 286 3.53 19.54 -19.34
C THR A 286 3.91 18.16 -18.82
N VAL A 287 4.93 18.09 -17.97
CA VAL A 287 5.22 16.93 -17.12
C VAL A 287 4.41 17.11 -15.83
N ASP A 288 3.60 16.12 -15.48
CA ASP A 288 2.77 16.19 -14.28
C ASP A 288 2.73 14.85 -13.54
N GLY A 289 2.14 14.87 -12.36
CA GLY A 289 2.04 13.68 -11.53
C GLY A 289 1.27 13.88 -10.25
N ARG A 290 1.57 13.01 -9.27
CA ARG A 290 1.01 13.06 -7.92
C ARG A 290 2.13 12.92 -6.90
N ALA A 291 1.98 13.57 -5.76
CA ALA A 291 2.89 13.50 -4.63
C ALA A 291 2.13 13.36 -3.30
N TRP A 292 2.64 12.58 -2.35
CA TRP A 292 2.01 12.32 -1.06
C TRP A 292 3.06 12.01 0.02
N SER A 293 2.65 12.06 1.28
CA SER A 293 3.42 11.60 2.45
C SER A 293 2.46 11.22 3.57
N GLY A 294 2.85 10.27 4.40
CA GLY A 294 2.13 9.86 5.61
C GLY A 294 2.58 10.59 6.88
N HIS A 295 3.66 11.37 6.80
CA HIS A 295 4.26 12.10 7.91
C HIS A 295 3.77 13.54 8.01
N ALA A 296 3.69 14.25 6.88
CA ALA A 296 3.25 15.64 6.82
C ALA A 296 2.81 16.01 5.39
N PRO A 297 2.10 17.12 5.18
CA PRO A 297 1.75 17.58 3.84
C PRO A 297 2.98 17.81 2.94
N VAL A 298 2.86 17.50 1.65
CA VAL A 298 3.92 17.76 0.66
C VAL A 298 4.01 19.27 0.38
N VAL A 299 5.20 19.82 0.56
CA VAL A 299 5.49 21.26 0.40
C VAL A 299 6.36 21.58 -0.80
N GLY A 300 7.03 20.59 -1.38
CA GLY A 300 7.86 20.75 -2.56
C GLY A 300 7.88 19.51 -3.44
N VAL A 301 7.93 19.72 -4.75
CA VAL A 301 8.29 18.70 -5.73
C VAL A 301 9.34 19.27 -6.67
N GLU A 302 10.39 18.50 -6.90
CA GLU A 302 11.40 18.80 -7.91
C GLU A 302 11.36 17.73 -9.01
N VAL A 303 11.60 18.15 -10.25
CA VAL A 303 11.59 17.31 -11.44
C VAL A 303 13.00 17.28 -12.05
N THR A 304 13.41 16.11 -12.49
CA THR A 304 14.63 15.91 -13.29
C THR A 304 14.25 15.44 -14.68
N THR A 305 15.01 15.86 -15.69
CA THR A 305 14.91 15.37 -17.07
C THR A 305 16.17 14.61 -17.53
N ASP A 306 17.21 14.59 -16.72
CA ASP A 306 18.55 14.03 -16.99
C ASP A 306 18.91 12.89 -16.03
N GLY A 307 17.90 12.27 -15.40
CA GLY A 307 18.11 11.10 -14.55
C GLY A 307 18.69 11.42 -13.17
N GLY A 308 18.58 12.66 -12.72
CA GLY A 308 18.93 13.12 -11.37
C GLY A 308 20.16 14.00 -11.28
N GLU A 309 20.78 14.36 -12.41
CA GLU A 309 21.96 15.25 -12.45
C GLU A 309 21.57 16.71 -12.13
N SER A 310 20.40 17.15 -12.60
CA SER A 310 19.82 18.45 -12.27
C SER A 310 18.34 18.35 -11.90
N TRP A 311 17.87 19.34 -11.14
CA TRP A 311 16.53 19.40 -10.56
C TRP A 311 15.93 20.79 -10.75
N ALA A 312 14.64 20.83 -11.11
CA ALA A 312 13.87 22.05 -11.25
C ALA A 312 12.59 21.96 -10.41
N SER A 313 12.17 23.06 -9.79
CA SER A 313 10.95 23.09 -8.99
C SER A 313 9.69 22.95 -9.86
N ALA A 314 8.76 22.12 -9.41
CA ALA A 314 7.41 22.01 -9.98
C ALA A 314 6.40 22.88 -9.22
N GLU A 315 5.33 23.28 -9.90
CA GLU A 315 4.17 23.90 -9.30
C GLU A 315 3.31 22.84 -8.61
N LEU A 316 2.89 23.07 -7.37
CA LEU A 316 1.94 22.21 -6.66
C LEU A 316 0.55 22.85 -6.65
N ASP A 317 -0.47 22.09 -7.02
CA ASP A 317 -1.87 22.54 -6.94
C ASP A 317 -2.27 22.79 -5.47
N PRO A 318 -3.33 23.55 -5.15
CA PRO A 318 -3.79 23.74 -3.77
C PRO A 318 -4.06 22.42 -3.01
N ALA A 319 -3.91 22.44 -1.68
CA ALA A 319 -4.07 21.24 -0.83
C ALA A 319 -5.53 21.02 -0.36
N ASP A 320 -6.49 21.16 -1.28
CA ASP A 320 -7.92 21.22 -0.92
C ASP A 320 -8.53 19.85 -0.57
N SER A 321 -7.89 18.76 -0.99
CA SER A 321 -8.38 17.38 -0.81
C SER A 321 -8.07 16.77 0.56
N GLY A 322 -7.41 17.52 1.46
CA GLY A 322 -7.01 17.09 2.79
C GLY A 322 -5.60 16.48 2.88
N ASP A 323 -5.08 16.38 4.10
CA ASP A 323 -3.66 16.08 4.38
C ASP A 323 -3.17 14.69 3.94
N PHE A 324 -4.09 13.74 3.77
CA PHE A 324 -3.77 12.35 3.41
C PHE A 324 -4.13 12.00 1.96
N ALA A 325 -4.63 12.97 1.19
CA ALA A 325 -4.81 12.81 -0.24
C ALA A 325 -3.53 13.18 -0.98
N TRP A 326 -3.27 12.53 -2.11
CA TRP A 326 -2.18 12.94 -2.98
C TRP A 326 -2.44 14.33 -3.57
N ARG A 327 -1.36 15.05 -3.81
CA ARG A 327 -1.35 16.40 -4.35
C ARG A 327 -0.83 16.38 -5.78
N ARG A 328 -1.53 17.06 -6.69
CA ARG A 328 -1.07 17.21 -8.07
C ARG A 328 0.09 18.20 -8.14
N TRP A 329 1.03 17.93 -9.04
CA TRP A 329 2.12 18.83 -9.40
C TRP A 329 2.27 18.90 -10.91
N ARG A 330 2.84 20.02 -11.41
CA ARG A 330 3.04 20.31 -12.83
C ARG A 330 4.38 21.01 -13.08
N TYR A 331 5.03 20.66 -14.18
CA TYR A 331 6.28 21.26 -14.65
C TYR A 331 6.23 21.43 -16.16
N GLU A 332 6.44 22.66 -16.64
CA GLU A 332 6.46 22.97 -18.07
C GLU A 332 7.84 22.64 -18.65
N TRP A 333 7.86 21.81 -19.70
CA TRP A 333 9.08 21.32 -20.33
C TRP A 333 9.01 21.45 -21.84
N THR A 334 10.08 21.94 -22.48
CA THR A 334 10.22 21.90 -23.94
C THR A 334 11.12 20.73 -24.32
N ALA A 335 10.51 19.67 -24.84
CA ALA A 335 11.20 18.46 -25.25
C ALA A 335 11.95 18.68 -26.57
N ALA A 336 13.27 18.62 -26.57
CA ALA A 336 14.08 18.57 -27.79
C ALA A 336 14.30 17.11 -28.23
N PRO A 337 14.63 16.84 -29.50
CA PRO A 337 15.04 15.49 -29.92
C PRO A 337 16.18 14.96 -29.05
N GLY A 338 16.04 13.74 -28.53
CA GLY A 338 16.99 13.18 -27.57
C GLY A 338 16.46 11.99 -26.77
N ARG A 339 17.27 11.53 -25.81
CA ARG A 339 16.90 10.53 -24.82
C ARG A 339 16.96 11.16 -23.44
N TYR A 340 15.92 10.95 -22.65
CA TYR A 340 15.74 11.57 -21.35
C TYR A 340 15.35 10.51 -20.32
N VAL A 341 15.67 10.79 -19.06
CA VAL A 341 15.14 10.04 -17.93
C VAL A 341 14.43 11.03 -17.03
N LEU A 342 13.10 10.99 -17.06
CA LEU A 342 12.29 11.84 -16.21
C LEU A 342 12.16 11.21 -14.82
N GLY A 343 12.10 12.05 -13.80
CA GLY A 343 11.81 11.65 -12.43
C GLY A 343 11.30 12.83 -11.63
N ALA A 344 10.71 12.55 -10.47
CA ALA A 344 10.29 13.56 -9.52
C ALA A 344 10.63 13.12 -8.10
N ARG A 345 10.95 14.09 -7.24
CA ARG A 345 11.12 13.89 -5.80
C ARG A 345 10.24 14.84 -5.01
N ALA A 346 9.55 14.33 -4.01
CA ALA A 346 8.77 15.11 -3.06
C ALA A 346 9.57 15.43 -1.79
N THR A 347 9.29 16.60 -1.21
CA THR A 347 9.67 17.00 0.15
C THR A 347 8.42 17.34 0.94
N ASP A 348 8.29 16.78 2.14
CA ASP A 348 7.18 17.10 3.05
C ASP A 348 7.54 18.16 4.09
N ALA A 349 6.52 18.69 4.78
CA ALA A 349 6.69 19.76 5.76
C ALA A 349 7.54 19.36 7.00
N SER A 350 7.83 18.06 7.19
CA SER A 350 8.73 17.59 8.24
C SER A 350 10.20 17.57 7.81
N GLY A 351 10.49 17.90 6.54
CA GLY A 351 11.83 17.93 5.97
C GLY A 351 12.27 16.61 5.33
N ARG A 352 11.41 15.59 5.30
CA ARG A 352 11.71 14.31 4.64
C ARG A 352 11.66 14.50 3.13
N THR A 353 12.61 13.91 2.42
CA THR A 353 12.72 14.01 0.95
C THR A 353 13.04 12.64 0.35
N GLN A 354 12.53 12.34 -0.85
CA GLN A 354 12.87 11.10 -1.55
C GLN A 354 14.35 11.00 -1.87
N PRO A 355 14.96 9.83 -1.66
CA PRO A 355 16.36 9.60 -2.01
C PRO A 355 16.52 9.34 -3.52
N VAL A 356 17.69 9.69 -4.04
CA VAL A 356 18.15 9.28 -5.39
C VAL A 356 18.96 7.99 -5.35
N GLU A 357 19.53 7.68 -4.19
CA GLU A 357 20.19 6.41 -3.91
C GLU A 357 19.18 5.40 -3.38
N GLN A 358 19.43 4.13 -3.64
CA GLN A 358 18.52 3.05 -3.27
C GLN A 358 18.39 2.92 -1.75
N PRO A 359 17.20 3.10 -1.15
CA PRO A 359 16.98 2.88 0.29
C PRO A 359 16.77 1.39 0.57
N TRP A 360 17.80 0.58 0.34
CA TRP A 360 17.68 -0.88 0.41
C TRP A 360 17.36 -1.38 1.82
N ASN A 361 16.52 -2.40 1.88
CA ASN A 361 16.31 -3.24 3.04
C ASN A 361 15.83 -4.62 2.57
N ARG A 362 16.06 -5.65 3.38
CA ARG A 362 15.81 -7.06 3.06
C ARG A 362 14.35 -7.36 2.72
N GLY A 363 13.39 -6.63 3.30
CA GLY A 363 11.95 -6.79 3.00
C GLY A 363 11.47 -6.00 1.79
N GLY A 364 12.32 -5.10 1.27
CA GLY A 364 11.98 -4.15 0.22
C GLY A 364 10.77 -3.29 0.57
N PHE A 365 10.70 -2.86 1.83
CA PHE A 365 9.62 -2.01 2.34
C PHE A 365 9.99 -0.54 2.28
N ALA A 366 8.98 0.33 2.26
CA ALA A 366 9.12 1.78 2.27
C ALA A 366 10.08 2.31 1.18
N ASN A 367 10.16 1.62 0.03
CA ASN A 367 10.99 2.07 -1.06
C ASN A 367 10.36 3.31 -1.72
N ASN A 368 10.85 4.48 -1.38
CA ASN A 368 10.45 5.76 -1.97
C ASN A 368 11.50 6.33 -2.94
N LEU A 369 12.37 5.48 -3.50
CA LEU A 369 13.34 5.88 -4.53
C LEU A 369 12.66 6.67 -5.67
N VAL A 370 13.36 7.70 -6.15
CA VAL A 370 12.93 8.49 -7.32
C VAL A 370 12.63 7.56 -8.51
N GLN A 371 11.42 7.67 -9.04
CA GLN A 371 11.00 6.95 -10.23
C GLN A 371 11.84 7.40 -11.43
N ARG A 372 12.24 6.45 -12.28
CA ARG A 372 12.91 6.70 -13.56
C ARG A 372 11.97 6.37 -14.70
N VAL A 373 11.63 7.35 -15.53
CA VAL A 373 10.78 7.20 -16.72
C VAL A 373 11.61 7.50 -17.96
N GLU A 374 11.97 6.46 -18.69
CA GLU A 374 12.73 6.61 -19.95
C GLU A 374 11.85 7.19 -21.06
N VAL A 375 12.28 8.32 -21.62
CA VAL A 375 11.61 9.03 -22.70
C VAL A 375 12.55 9.15 -23.90
N VAL A 376 12.04 8.85 -25.09
CA VAL A 376 12.68 9.10 -26.37
C VAL A 376 11.88 10.17 -27.11
N VAL A 377 12.58 11.20 -27.58
CA VAL A 377 12.05 12.25 -28.44
C VAL A 377 12.73 12.08 -29.80
N PRO A 378 12.07 11.47 -30.80
CA PRO A 378 12.66 11.31 -32.13
C PRO A 378 12.95 12.67 -32.78
N ALA A 379 13.97 12.71 -33.65
CA ALA A 379 14.05 13.77 -34.65
C ALA A 379 12.87 13.61 -35.63
N GLU A 380 12.35 14.73 -36.14
CA GLU A 380 11.27 14.72 -37.14
C GLU A 380 11.62 13.94 -38.41
#